data_AF-A0A3F2ZSE2-F1
#
_entry.id   AF-A0A3F2ZSE2-F1
#
_cell.length_a   1.000
_cell.length_b   1.000
_cell.length_c   1.000
_cell.angle_alpha   90.00
_cell.angle_beta   90.00
_cell.angle_gamma   90.00
#
_symmetry.space_group_name_H-M   'P 1'
#
loop_
_entity.id
_entity.type
_entity.pdbx_description
1 polymer ?
#
loop_
_entity_poly.entity_id
_entity_poly.type
_entity_poly.pdbx_seq_one_letter_code
_entity_poly.pdbx_strand_id
1 'polypeptide(L)' 'MNISQYELAKSLRFLNQSQLSKIENSKSGLRTEELIEISKELNTPINMFLREDEYKKLGERRIRDRINNINT' A
#
# COMPACT_ATOMS: atom_id res chain seq x y z
N MET A 1 0.19 8.52 15.39
CA MET A 1 -0.43 7.20 15.11
C MET A 1 -0.13 6.31 16.29
N ASN A 2 -1.14 5.65 16.88
CA ASN A 2 -1.00 4.80 18.08
C ASN A 2 -1.46 3.36 17.81
N ILE A 3 -1.15 2.81 16.62
CA ILE A 3 -1.39 1.39 16.33
C ILE A 3 -0.06 0.65 16.35
N SER A 4 -0.01 -0.47 17.06
CA SER A 4 1.16 -1.35 17.03
C SER A 4 1.20 -2.19 15.75
N GLN A 5 2.37 -2.68 15.35
CA GLN A 5 2.51 -3.63 14.23
C GLN A 5 1.64 -4.89 14.44
N TYR A 6 1.48 -5.32 15.69
CA TYR A 6 0.65 -6.48 16.03
C TYR A 6 -0.83 -6.22 15.75
N GLU A 7 -1.34 -5.04 16.14
CA GLU A 7 -2.72 -4.65 15.87
C GLU A 7 -2.96 -4.42 14.37
N LEU A 8 -2.01 -3.79 13.68
CA LEU A 8 -2.07 -3.61 12.23
C LEU A 8 -2.10 -4.96 11.50
N ALA A 9 -1.26 -5.91 11.90
CA ALA A 9 -1.26 -7.27 11.34
C ALA A 9 -2.60 -7.98 11.53
N LYS A 10 -3.21 -7.86 12.72
CA LYS A 10 -4.54 -8.41 13.00
C LYS A 10 -5.61 -7.84 12.09
N SER A 11 -5.54 -6.54 11.80
CA SER A 11 -6.53 -5.87 10.95
C SER A 11 -6.39 -6.24 9.48
N LEU A 12 -5.16 -6.22 8.95
CA LEU A 12 -4.89 -6.47 7.54
C LEU A 12 -5.14 -7.93 7.12
N ARG A 13 -4.92 -8.91 8.01
CA ARG A 13 -5.09 -10.36 7.75
C ARG A 13 -4.20 -10.99 6.67
N PHE A 14 -3.54 -10.20 5.81
CA PHE A 14 -2.60 -10.68 4.78
C PHE A 14 -1.12 -10.43 5.12
N LEU A 15 -0.83 -9.63 6.15
CA LEU A 15 0.53 -9.43 6.69
C LEU A 15 0.57 -9.80 8.17
N ASN A 16 1.63 -10.49 8.58
CA ASN A 16 1.95 -10.70 9.98
C ASN A 16 2.93 -9.63 10.50
N GLN A 17 3.07 -9.55 11.84
CA GLN A 17 3.93 -8.58 12.51
C GLN A 17 5.39 -8.64 12.02
N SER A 18 5.94 -9.84 11.77
CA SER A 18 7.31 -10.00 11.29
C SER A 18 7.49 -9.47 9.87
N GLN A 19 6.50 -9.66 9.00
CA GLN A 19 6.49 -9.09 7.65
C GLN A 19 6.42 -7.57 7.67
N LEU A 20 5.54 -6.98 8.50
CA LEU A 20 5.47 -5.54 8.71
C LEU A 20 6.81 -4.98 9.19
N SER A 21 7.45 -5.63 10.17
CA SER A 21 8.78 -5.25 10.63
C SER A 21 9.82 -5.30 9.49
N LYS A 22 9.80 -6.32 8.63
CA LYS A 22 10.71 -6.38 7.47
C LYS A 22 10.45 -5.28 6.45
N ILE A 23 9.18 -4.96 6.20
CA ILE A 23 8.78 -3.87 5.29
C ILE A 23 9.30 -2.52 5.81
N GLU A 24 9.05 -2.20 7.09
CA GLU A 24 9.51 -0.95 7.69
C GLU A 24 11.04 -0.81 7.69
N ASN A 25 11.74 -1.93 7.84
CA ASN A 25 13.20 -1.98 7.78
C ASN A 25 13.75 -2.11 6.34
N SER A 26 12.91 -1.91 5.31
CA SER A 26 13.29 -2.01 3.89
C SER A 26 13.92 -3.35 3.49
N LYS A 27 13.62 -4.42 4.23
CA LYS A 27 14.09 -5.79 3.96
C LYS A 27 13.11 -6.59 3.08
N SER A 28 11.97 -6.00 2.74
CA SER A 28 10.94 -6.60 1.89
C SER A 28 10.13 -5.49 1.21
N GLY A 29 9.71 -5.71 -0.04
CA GLY A 29 8.83 -4.79 -0.76
C GLY A 29 7.35 -5.06 -0.49
N LEU A 30 6.51 -4.11 -0.88
CA LEU A 30 5.05 -4.21 -0.86
C LEU A 30 4.50 -4.16 -2.29
N ARG A 31 3.46 -4.94 -2.57
CA ARG A 31 2.65 -4.74 -3.78
C ARG A 31 1.81 -3.48 -3.63
N THR A 32 1.44 -2.88 -4.76
CA THR A 32 0.61 -1.67 -4.79
C THR A 32 -0.72 -1.86 -4.06
N GLU A 33 -1.36 -3.01 -4.27
CA GLU A 33 -2.66 -3.34 -3.68
C GLU A 33 -2.56 -3.48 -2.15
N GLU A 34 -1.46 -4.06 -1.66
CA GLU A 34 -1.17 -4.18 -0.23
C GLU A 34 -0.95 -2.81 0.41
N LEU A 35 -0.20 -1.93 -0.27
CA LEU A 35 0.03 -0.56 0.20
C LEU A 35 -1.28 0.25 0.24
N ILE A 36 -2.19 0.04 -0.70
CA ILE A 36 -3.52 0.66 -0.68
C ILE A 36 -4.29 0.25 0.58
N GLU A 37 -4.33 -1.04 0.90
CA GLU A 37 -5.02 -1.51 2.11
C GLU A 37 -4.36 -0.99 3.40
N ILE A 38 -3.03 -0.99 3.48
CA ILE A 38 -2.30 -0.38 4.61
C ILE A 38 -2.65 1.10 4.75
N SER A 39 -2.73 1.85 3.65
CA SER A 39 -3.03 3.28 3.67
C SER A 39 -4.45 3.56 4.22
N LYS A 40 -5.42 2.71 3.87
CA LYS A 40 -6.79 2.78 4.39
C LYS A 40 -6.82 2.50 5.90
N GLU A 41 -6.15 1.43 6.32
CA GLU A 41 -6.14 1.00 7.72
C GLU A 41 -5.46 2.03 8.64
N LEU A 42 -4.39 2.66 8.15
CA LEU A 42 -3.69 3.73 8.86
C LEU A 42 -4.38 5.10 8.72
N ASN A 43 -5.50 5.18 8.00
CA ASN A 43 -6.18 6.42 7.63
C ASN A 43 -5.19 7.50 7.15
N THR A 44 -4.22 7.07 6.34
CA THR A 44 -3.12 7.90 5.88
C THR A 44 -3.11 7.90 4.35
N PRO A 45 -3.14 9.07 3.69
CA PRO A 45 -3.14 9.15 2.23
C PRO A 45 -1.96 8.38 1.60
N ILE A 46 -2.22 7.60 0.55
CA ILE A 46 -1.20 6.72 -0.06
C ILE A 46 0.04 7.48 -0.57
N ASN A 47 -0.12 8.74 -0.98
CA ASN A 47 0.98 9.59 -1.42
C ASN A 47 1.97 9.95 -0.30
N MET A 48 1.60 9.74 0.97
CA MET A 48 2.52 9.91 2.11
C MET A 48 3.53 8.75 2.21
N PHE A 49 3.26 7.62 1.56
CA PHE A 49 4.16 6.45 1.55
C PHE A 49 5.02 6.34 0.28
N LEU A 50 4.75 7.17 -0.72
CA LEU A 50 5.35 7.07 -2.05
C LEU A 50 6.18 8.31 -2.36
N ARG A 51 7.26 8.13 -3.10
CA ARG A 51 7.93 9.28 -3.73
C ARG A 51 7.04 9.86 -4.83
N GLU A 52 7.27 11.12 -5.18
CA GLU A 52 6.46 11.83 -6.18
C GLU A 52 6.44 11.09 -7.53
N ASP A 53 7.56 10.51 -7.95
CA ASP A 53 7.66 9.75 -9.19
C ASP A 53 6.87 8.43 -9.14
N GLU A 54 6.84 7.77 -7.99
CA GLU A 54 6.07 6.53 -7.78
C GLU A 54 4.56 6.82 -7.76
N TYR A 55 4.16 7.91 -7.13
CA TYR A 55 2.75 8.32 -7.10
C TYR A 55 2.22 8.69 -8.49
N LYS A 56 3.01 9.37 -9.32
CA LYS A 56 2.66 9.67 -10.73
C LYS A 56 2.44 8.39 -11.53
N LYS A 57 3.35 7.43 -11.44
CA LYS A 57 3.25 6.11 -12.12
C LYS A 57 1.98 5.36 -11.71
N LEU A 58 1.59 5.42 -10.43
CA LEU A 58 0.35 4.83 -9.94
C LEU A 58 -0.89 5.44 -10.60
N GLY A 59 -0.90 6.78 -10.74
CA GLY A 59 -1.96 7.51 -11.44
C GLY A 59 -2.07 7.10 -12.92
N GLU A 60 -0.94 7.02 -13.62
CA GLU A 60 -0.87 6.59 -15.02
C GLU A 60 -1.38 5.16 -15.21
N ARG A 61 -0.98 4.23 -14.34
CA ARG A 61 -1.46 2.84 -14.36
C ARG A 61 -2.98 2.79 -14.19
N ARG A 62 -3.53 3.53 -13.23
CA ARG A 62 -4.98 3.58 -12.99
C ARG A 62 -5.76 4.15 -14.19
N ILE A 63 -5.22 5.15 -14.88
CA ILE A 63 -5.83 5.70 -16.10
C ILE A 63 -5.82 4.63 -17.21
N ARG A 64 -4.68 3.94 -17.40
CA ARG A 64 -4.54 2.86 -18.39
C ARG A 64 -5.55 1.74 -18.14
N ASP A 65 -5.64 1.26 -16.90
CA ASP A 65 -6.55 0.16 -16.54
C ASP A 65 -8.01 0.56 -16.77
N ARG A 66 -8.38 1.82 -16.49
CA ARG A 66 -9.72 2.35 -16.79
C ARG A 66 -10.02 2.38 -18.28
N ILE A 67 -9.07 2.80 -19.11
CA ILE A 67 -9.24 2.83 -20.58
C ILE A 67 -9.43 1.41 -21.12
N ASN A 68 -8.60 0.46 -20.67
CA ASN A 68 -8.68 -0.93 -21.13
C ASN A 68 -10.00 -1.60 -20.76
N ASN A 69 -10.51 -1.36 -19.55
CA ASN A 69 -11.80 -1.90 -19.09
C ASN A 69 -13.03 -1.28 -19.79
N ILE A 70 -12.90 -0.14 -20.48
CA ILE A 70 -13.99 0.45 -21.29
C ILE A 70 -14.05 -0.19 -22.68
N ASN A 71 -12.92 -0.70 -23.18
CA ASN A 71 -12.78 -1.26 -24.52
C ASN A 71 -13.00 -2.79 -24.57
N THR A 72 -13.44 -3.39 -23.46
CA THR A 72 -13.74 -4.84 -23.31
C THR A 72 -15.21 -5.01 -23.00
#